data_AF-A0A3D1LB74-F1
#
_entry.id   AF-A0A3D1LB74-F1
#
_cell.length_a   1.000
_cell.length_b   1.000
_cell.length_c   1.000
_cell.angle_alpha   90.00
_cell.angle_beta   90.00
_cell.angle_gamma   90.00
#
_symmetry.space_group_name_H-M   'P 1'
#
loop_
_entity.id
_entity.type
_entity.pdbx_description
1 polymer ?
#
loop_
_entity_poly.entity_id
_entity_poly.type
_entity_poly.pdbx_seq_one_letter_code
_entity_poly.pdbx_strand_id
1 'polypeptide(L)' 'ADQPLLQPNSVCAVAERWLREPDTICGAAHNGVRGNPCIFPKAFFPELLALTGDTGG' A
#
# COMPACT_ATOMS: atom_id res chain seq x y z
N ALA A 1 -5.41 -13.09 6.13
CA ALA A 1 -5.41 -12.34 4.87
C ALA A 1 -6.74 -12.60 4.18
N ASP A 2 -7.48 -11.55 3.89
CA ASP A 2 -8.83 -11.54 3.30
C ASP A 2 -8.82 -11.37 1.77
N GLN A 3 -7.65 -11.19 1.15
CA GLN A 3 -7.44 -11.08 -0.28
C GLN A 3 -6.79 -12.33 -0.90
N PRO A 4 -7.54 -13.43 -1.10
CA PRO A 4 -6.98 -14.73 -1.51
C PRO A 4 -6.43 -14.76 -2.93
N LEU A 5 -6.79 -13.79 -3.77
CA LEU A 5 -6.33 -13.71 -5.16
C LEU A 5 -5.02 -12.93 -5.31
N LEU A 6 -4.50 -12.34 -4.24
CA LEU A 6 -3.25 -11.58 -4.27
C LEU A 6 -2.09 -12.52 -4.63
N GLN A 7 -1.38 -12.17 -5.71
CA GLN A 7 -0.28 -12.98 -6.22
C GLN A 7 1.07 -12.50 -5.65
N PRO A 8 2.02 -13.40 -5.34
CA PRO A 8 3.34 -13.02 -4.83
C PRO A 8 4.09 -12.03 -5.72
N ASN A 9 3.99 -12.19 -7.05
CA ASN A 9 4.61 -11.28 -8.01
C ASN A 9 4.08 -9.84 -7.92
N SER A 10 2.80 -9.68 -7.57
CA SER A 10 2.17 -8.37 -7.41
C SER A 10 2.69 -7.68 -6.15
N VAL A 11 2.93 -8.43 -5.08
CA VAL A 11 3.57 -7.92 -3.86
C VAL A 11 5.02 -7.49 -4.15
N CYS A 12 5.80 -8.32 -4.84
CA CYS A 12 7.17 -7.98 -5.21
C CYS A 12 7.24 -6.72 -6.06
N ALA A 13 6.35 -6.57 -7.05
CA ALA A 13 6.32 -5.39 -7.91
C ALA A 13 6.07 -4.09 -7.13
N VAL A 14 5.18 -4.12 -6.12
CA VAL A 14 4.93 -2.96 -5.24
C VAL A 14 6.19 -2.65 -4.40
N ALA A 15 6.84 -3.67 -3.83
CA ALA A 15 8.07 -3.48 -3.05
C ALA A 15 9.22 -2.92 -3.90
N GLU A 16 9.44 -3.46 -5.10
CA GLU A 16 10.46 -2.99 -6.03
C GLU A 16 10.22 -1.56 -6.49
N ARG A 17 8.96 -1.16 -6.70
CA ARG A 17 8.62 0.23 -7.01
C ARG A 17 8.92 1.14 -5.81
N TRP A 18 8.50 0.75 -4.61
CA TRP A 18 8.75 1.54 -3.41
C TRP A 18 10.24 1.75 -3.16
N LEU A 19 11.09 0.73 -3.39
CA LEU A 19 12.55 0.86 -3.24
C LEU A 19 13.17 1.93 -4.16
N ARG A 20 12.51 2.30 -5.26
CA ARG A 20 12.98 3.36 -6.18
C ARG A 20 12.53 4.75 -5.72
N GLU A 21 11.41 4.85 -5.02
CA GLU A 21 10.76 6.10 -4.60
C GLU A 21 10.23 5.99 -3.16
N PRO A 22 11.11 5.78 -2.15
CA PRO A 22 10.71 5.36 -0.80
C PRO A 22 9.95 6.43 0.00
N ASP A 23 10.02 7.69 -0.44
CA ASP A 23 9.33 8.82 0.18
C ASP A 23 7.89 8.99 -0.33
N THR A 24 7.43 8.10 -1.21
CA THR A 24 6.09 8.12 -1.80
C THR A 24 5.24 6.93 -1.33
N ILE A 25 3.93 7.13 -1.25
CA ILE A 25 2.98 6.03 -1.05
C ILE A 25 2.94 5.19 -2.32
N CYS A 26 3.18 3.88 -2.18
CA CYS A 26 3.19 2.96 -3.30
C CYS A 26 2.20 1.82 -3.06
N GLY A 27 1.31 1.56 -4.02
CA GLY A 27 0.31 0.49 -3.87
C GLY A 27 -0.04 -0.20 -5.17
N ALA A 28 -0.66 -1.36 -5.05
CA ALA A 28 -1.20 -2.09 -6.18
C ALA A 28 -2.40 -1.36 -6.81
N ALA A 29 -2.57 -1.53 -8.12
CA ALA A 29 -3.75 -1.07 -8.83
C ALA A 29 -4.13 -2.04 -9.95
N HIS A 30 -5.43 -2.17 -10.21
CA HIS A 30 -5.97 -2.97 -11.29
C HIS A 30 -7.05 -2.16 -12.02
N ASN A 31 -6.93 -2.03 -13.35
CA ASN A 31 -7.84 -1.23 -14.18
C ASN A 31 -8.04 0.20 -13.66
N GLY A 32 -6.97 0.85 -13.17
CA GLY A 32 -7.01 2.21 -12.63
C GLY A 32 -7.57 2.32 -11.21
N VAL A 33 -8.05 1.23 -10.61
CA VAL A 33 -8.54 1.19 -9.23
C VAL A 33 -7.40 0.76 -8.31
N ARG A 34 -7.14 1.56 -7.26
CA ARG A 34 -6.11 1.26 -6.25
C ARG A 34 -6.61 0.18 -5.29
N GLY A 35 -5.69 -0.60 -4.73
CA GLY A 35 -5.98 -1.62 -3.73
C GLY A 35 -4.74 -2.01 -2.94
N ASN A 36 -4.82 -3.15 -2.26
CA ASN A 36 -3.74 -3.69 -1.46
C ASN A 36 -2.84 -4.66 -2.24
N PRO A 37 -1.55 -4.77 -1.88
CA PRO A 37 -0.88 -4.07 -0.78
C PRO A 37 -0.57 -2.60 -1.09
N CYS A 38 -0.57 -1.77 -0.05
CA CYS A 38 -0.15 -0.36 -0.07
C CYS A 38 0.93 -0.13 1.00
N ILE A 39 2.04 0.50 0.61
CA ILE A 39 3.20 0.80 1.43
C ILE A 39 3.22 2.31 1.70
N PHE A 40 3.22 2.67 2.98
CA PHE A 40 3.31 4.05 3.44
C PHE A 40 4.73 4.36 3.94
N PRO A 41 5.34 5.48 3.50
CA PRO A 41 6.54 6.00 4.14
C PRO A 41 6.30 6.29 5.62
N LYS A 42 7.34 6.13 6.44
CA LYS A 42 7.26 6.35 7.90
C LYS A 42 6.73 7.74 8.28
N ALA A 43 6.94 8.74 7.43
CA ALA A 43 6.44 10.10 7.62
C ALA A 43 4.90 10.17 7.79
N PHE A 44 4.16 9.20 7.22
CA PHE A 44 2.70 9.14 7.32
C PHE A 44 2.20 8.41 8.57
N PHE A 45 3.07 7.75 9.35
CA PHE A 45 2.64 6.97 10.52
C PHE A 45 1.91 7.81 11.58
N PRO A 46 2.33 9.06 11.91
CA PRO A 46 1.57 9.89 12.84
C PRO A 46 0.13 10.15 12.39
N GLU A 47 -0.08 10.38 11.09
CA GLU A 47 -1.42 10.60 10.51
C GLU A 47 -2.25 9.31 10.53
N LEU A 48 -1.65 8.18 10.14
CA LEU A 48 -2.30 6.87 10.18
C LEU A 48 -2.73 6.48 11.59
N LEU A 49 -1.90 6.78 12.60
CA LEU A 49 -2.21 6.51 14.01
C LEU A 49 -3.29 7.44 14.58
N ALA A 50 -3.53 8.59 13.95
CA ALA A 50 -4.58 9.53 14.35
C ALA A 50 -5.95 9.18 13.77
N LEU A 51 -6.04 8.22 12.84
CA LEU A 51 -7.30 7.75 12.28
C LEU A 51 -8.16 7.10 13.37
N THR A 52 -9.45 7.46 13.39
CA THR A 52 -10.43 6.91 14.33
C THR A 52 -11.46 6.07 13.59
N GLY A 53 -11.66 4.83 14.03
CA GLY A 53 -12.55 3.87 13.36
C GLY A 53 -11.85 3.06 12.27
N ASP A 54 -12.60 2.19 11.59
CA ASP A 54 -12.09 1.36 10.48
C ASP A 54 -12.17 2.13 9.15
N THR A 55 -11.50 3.29 9.10
CA THR A 55 -11.45 4.14 7.92
C THR A 55 -10.00 4.28 7.46
N GLY A 56 -9.61 3.43 6.50
CA GLY A 56 -8.42 3.64 5.66
C GLY A 56 -8.84 4.18 4.29
N GLY A 57 -7.95 4.92 3.63
CA GLY A 57 -8.14 5.44 2.27
C GLY A 57 -7.78 4.44 1.17
#